data_AF-A0A1F9M1D8-F1
#
_entry.id   AF-A0A1F9M1D8-F1
#
_cell.length_a   1.000
_cell.length_b   1.000
_cell.length_c   1.000
_cell.angle_alpha   90.00
_cell.angle_beta   90.00
_cell.angle_gamma   90.00
#
_symmetry.space_group_name_H-M   'P 1'
#
loop_
_entity.id
_entity.type
_entity.pdbx_description
1 polymer ?
#
loop_
_entity_poly.entity_id
_entity_poly.type
_entity_poly.pdbx_seq_one_letter_code
_entity_poly.pdbx_strand_id
1 'polypeptide(L)'
;MKNKVEIATISELAGQRAGNIYEARGYCCSESVIYLLNQAFAGPLSEEMAASLGSGFCHGLGGAGCLCGSLAGAEIGLALFLGPRRAGGMKKKEFQALAKEAHDRFKARFAVTCCRTLIKRRQENKGASCQELTIGGAEIATALLLEQRPELAEQVDLDFLRERESKVAGLVKRLLGR
;
A
#
# COMPACT_ATOMS: atom_id res chain seq x y z
N MET A 1 19.14 -13.01 -10.82
CA MET A 1 18.92 -13.53 -9.45
C MET A 1 19.07 -12.47 -8.38
N LYS A 2 20.18 -11.69 -8.34
CA LYS A 2 20.40 -10.64 -7.33
C LYS A 2 19.24 -9.62 -7.22
N ASN A 3 18.84 -8.99 -8.34
CA ASN A 3 17.72 -8.02 -8.32
C ASN A 3 16.39 -8.62 -7.86
N LYS A 4 16.13 -9.91 -8.11
CA LYS A 4 14.88 -10.55 -7.68
C LYS A 4 14.84 -10.76 -6.16
N VAL A 5 15.99 -11.09 -5.56
CA VAL A 5 16.12 -11.21 -4.10
C VAL A 5 15.96 -9.84 -3.45
N GLU A 6 16.60 -8.82 -4.00
CA GLU A 6 16.50 -7.44 -3.52
C GLU A 6 15.07 -6.90 -3.56
N ILE A 7 14.36 -7.05 -4.70
CA ILE A 7 12.95 -6.65 -4.83
C ILE A 7 12.08 -7.36 -3.79
N ALA A 8 12.29 -8.67 -3.58
CA ALA A 8 11.54 -9.42 -2.59
C ALA A 8 11.77 -8.87 -1.17
N THR A 9 13.02 -8.60 -0.80
CA THR A 9 13.36 -8.02 0.50
C THR A 9 12.76 -6.63 0.71
N ILE A 10 12.87 -5.74 -0.28
CA ILE A 10 12.31 -4.38 -0.17
C ILE A 10 10.78 -4.44 -0.08
N SER A 11 10.15 -5.31 -0.87
CA SER A 11 8.69 -5.47 -0.85
C SER A 11 8.20 -5.99 0.50
N GLU A 12 8.89 -6.96 1.09
CA GLU A 12 8.58 -7.48 2.43
C GLU A 12 8.71 -6.38 3.51
N LEU A 13 9.79 -5.59 3.47
CA LEU A 13 9.98 -4.47 4.40
C LEU A 13 8.87 -3.41 4.23
N ALA A 14 8.49 -3.10 3.00
CA ALA A 14 7.37 -2.22 2.67
C ALA A 14 6.05 -2.73 3.24
N GLY A 15 5.78 -4.03 3.11
CA GLY A 15 4.64 -4.71 3.73
C GLY A 15 4.62 -4.52 5.24
N GLN A 16 5.71 -4.90 5.91
CA GLN A 16 5.83 -4.80 7.36
C GLN A 16 5.66 -3.36 7.86
N ARG A 17 6.23 -2.36 7.14
CA ARG A 17 6.08 -0.96 7.48
C ARG A 17 4.63 -0.49 7.32
N ALA A 18 3.96 -0.84 6.22
CA ALA A 18 2.55 -0.51 6.01
C ALA A 18 1.65 -1.11 7.12
N GLY A 19 1.89 -2.36 7.50
CA GLY A 19 1.19 -3.02 8.60
C GLY A 19 1.45 -2.35 9.97
N ASN A 20 2.65 -1.82 10.20
CA ASN A 20 2.97 -1.05 11.41
C ASN A 20 2.29 0.33 11.41
N ILE A 21 2.29 1.04 10.28
CA ILE A 21 1.60 2.34 10.13
C ILE A 21 0.11 2.19 10.44
N TYR A 22 -0.54 1.18 9.86
CA TYR A 22 -1.95 0.87 10.10
C TYR A 22 -2.26 0.73 11.61
N GLU A 23 -1.48 -0.10 12.31
CA GLU A 23 -1.69 -0.37 13.74
C GLU A 23 -1.31 0.81 14.65
N ALA A 24 -0.20 1.50 14.37
CA ALA A 24 0.35 2.53 15.24
C ALA A 24 -0.34 3.89 15.05
N ARG A 25 -0.61 4.27 13.80
CA ARG A 25 -1.19 5.57 13.44
C ARG A 25 -2.70 5.55 13.29
N GLY A 26 -3.31 4.36 13.30
CA GLY A 26 -4.76 4.20 13.16
C GLY A 26 -5.29 4.71 11.83
N TYR A 27 -4.39 4.78 10.84
CA TYR A 27 -4.74 4.97 9.44
C TYR A 27 -5.52 3.75 8.97
N CYS A 28 -6.39 3.98 7.99
CA CYS A 28 -7.01 2.90 7.26
C CYS A 28 -5.99 2.17 6.37
N CYS A 29 -6.41 1.02 5.86
CA CYS A 29 -5.57 0.20 4.98
C CYS A 29 -5.16 0.94 3.69
N SER A 30 -6.04 1.76 3.10
CA SER A 30 -5.74 2.61 1.94
C SER A 30 -4.72 3.71 2.26
N GLU A 31 -4.98 4.48 3.32
CA GLU A 31 -4.14 5.59 3.78
C GLU A 31 -2.73 5.09 4.09
N SER A 32 -2.62 3.96 4.78
CA SER A 32 -1.34 3.34 5.15
C SER A 32 -0.50 2.97 3.93
N VAL A 33 -1.10 2.38 2.89
CA VAL A 33 -0.38 1.98 1.67
C VAL A 33 0.07 3.20 0.86
N ILE A 34 -0.80 4.20 0.69
CA ILE A 34 -0.46 5.42 -0.08
C ILE A 34 0.63 6.22 0.64
N TYR A 35 0.47 6.41 1.96
CA TYR A 35 1.47 7.06 2.79
C TYR A 35 2.82 6.35 2.69
N LEU A 36 2.85 5.03 2.89
CA LEU A 36 4.05 4.22 2.80
C LEU A 36 4.75 4.38 1.44
N LEU A 37 4.03 4.19 0.34
CA LEU A 37 4.62 4.26 -1.00
C LEU A 37 5.13 5.68 -1.31
N ASN A 38 4.43 6.72 -0.87
CA ASN A 38 4.90 8.09 -1.04
C ASN A 38 6.18 8.34 -0.24
N GLN A 39 6.24 7.97 1.04
CA GLN A 39 7.43 8.23 1.86
C GLN A 39 8.63 7.39 1.44
N ALA A 40 8.44 6.08 1.25
CA ALA A 40 9.54 5.16 0.96
C ALA A 40 10.25 5.45 -0.36
N PHE A 41 9.56 6.02 -1.35
CA PHE A 41 10.09 6.25 -2.70
C PHE A 41 10.21 7.74 -3.05
N ALA A 42 10.28 8.62 -2.04
CA ALA A 42 10.39 10.07 -2.24
C ALA A 42 9.33 10.63 -3.21
N GLY A 43 8.08 10.21 -3.01
CA GLY A 43 6.93 10.66 -3.76
C GLY A 43 6.66 12.16 -3.59
N PRO A 44 5.92 12.78 -4.53
CA PRO A 44 5.78 14.23 -4.61
C PRO A 44 4.76 14.81 -3.61
N LEU A 45 4.05 13.99 -2.85
CA LEU A 45 2.99 14.46 -1.94
C LEU A 45 3.57 14.77 -0.56
N SER A 46 2.98 15.74 0.13
CA SER A 46 3.18 15.85 1.57
C SER A 46 2.63 14.61 2.28
N GLU A 47 3.14 14.34 3.49
CA GLU A 47 2.65 13.25 4.34
C GLU A 47 1.13 13.28 4.53
N GLU A 48 0.59 14.47 4.85
CA GLU A 48 -0.85 14.70 5.05
C GLU A 48 -1.65 14.41 3.77
N MET A 49 -1.20 14.92 2.63
CA MET A 49 -1.88 14.68 1.35
C MET A 49 -1.87 13.20 0.97
N ALA A 50 -0.74 12.51 1.17
CA ALA A 50 -0.63 11.07 0.88
C ALA A 50 -1.63 10.25 1.70
N ALA A 51 -1.75 10.52 3.01
CA ALA A 51 -2.74 9.86 3.84
C ALA A 51 -4.19 10.23 3.41
N SER A 52 -4.47 11.51 3.21
CA SER A 52 -5.82 12.03 2.90
C SER A 52 -6.42 11.46 1.61
N LEU A 53 -5.59 11.14 0.61
CA LEU A 53 -6.06 10.50 -0.63
C LEU A 53 -6.68 9.11 -0.38
N GLY A 54 -6.32 8.45 0.73
CA GLY A 54 -6.83 7.14 1.09
C GLY A 54 -8.16 7.14 1.84
N SER A 55 -8.59 8.29 2.39
CA SER A 55 -9.65 8.32 3.41
C SER A 55 -11.02 7.84 2.89
N GLY A 56 -11.36 8.13 1.63
CA GLY A 56 -12.62 7.66 1.03
C GLY A 56 -12.75 6.14 0.91
N PHE A 57 -11.63 5.42 0.96
CA PHE A 57 -11.57 3.96 0.83
C PHE A 57 -11.49 3.23 2.18
N CYS A 58 -11.43 3.98 3.29
CA CYS A 58 -11.32 3.45 4.65
C CYS A 58 -12.37 2.40 4.95
N HIS A 59 -11.99 1.14 5.19
CA HIS A 59 -12.77 -0.11 5.30
C HIS A 59 -13.37 -0.72 4.00
N GLY A 60 -12.89 -0.37 2.78
CA GLY A 60 -13.65 -0.58 1.53
C GLY A 60 -13.77 0.65 0.58
N LEU A 61 -14.62 1.64 0.78
CA LEU A 61 -15.69 1.68 1.72
C LEU A 61 -16.62 2.87 1.49
N GLY A 62 -16.27 4.09 1.93
CA GLY A 62 -17.18 4.94 2.72
C GLY A 62 -18.02 4.25 3.82
N GLY A 63 -18.76 3.20 3.49
CA GLY A 63 -19.41 2.21 4.35
C GLY A 63 -19.84 0.97 3.54
N ALA A 64 -19.71 1.04 2.22
CA ALA A 64 -20.41 0.20 1.26
C ALA A 64 -19.80 -1.20 1.11
N GLY A 65 -18.56 -1.40 1.56
CA GLY A 65 -17.90 -2.71 1.51
C GLY A 65 -17.48 -3.16 0.10
N CYS A 66 -17.21 -2.22 -0.80
CA CYS A 66 -16.77 -2.48 -2.18
C CYS A 66 -15.27 -2.83 -2.25
N LEU A 67 -14.48 -2.24 -3.15
CA LEU A 67 -13.05 -2.55 -3.34
C LEU A 67 -12.26 -2.54 -2.01
N CYS A 68 -11.31 -3.44 -1.79
CA CYS A 68 -10.45 -3.37 -0.61
C CYS A 68 -9.61 -2.09 -0.61
N GLY A 69 -9.62 -1.33 0.50
CA GLY A 69 -8.85 -0.09 0.61
C GLY A 69 -7.34 -0.29 0.39
N SER A 70 -6.77 -1.41 0.83
CA SER A 70 -5.35 -1.71 0.58
C SER A 70 -5.04 -1.85 -0.92
N LEU A 71 -5.90 -2.54 -1.68
CA LEU A 71 -5.76 -2.64 -3.13
C LEU A 71 -5.96 -1.27 -3.80
N ALA A 72 -6.94 -0.47 -3.36
CA ALA A 72 -7.11 0.89 -3.85
C ALA A 72 -5.87 1.77 -3.60
N GLY A 73 -5.26 1.65 -2.41
CA GLY A 73 -4.04 2.35 -2.07
C GLY A 73 -2.84 1.91 -2.91
N ALA A 74 -2.73 0.61 -3.21
CA ALA A 74 -1.72 0.06 -4.12
C ALA A 74 -1.84 0.66 -5.54
N GLU A 75 -3.06 0.71 -6.09
CA GLU A 75 -3.33 1.31 -7.40
C GLU A 75 -2.96 2.81 -7.43
N ILE A 76 -3.31 3.55 -6.38
CA ILE A 76 -2.99 4.98 -6.26
C ILE A 76 -1.47 5.17 -6.18
N GLY A 77 -0.78 4.38 -5.36
CA GLY A 77 0.68 4.45 -5.25
C GLY A 77 1.37 4.12 -6.57
N LEU A 78 0.96 3.07 -7.28
CA LEU A 78 1.47 2.76 -8.61
C LEU A 78 1.23 3.91 -9.59
N ALA A 79 0.04 4.53 -9.58
CA ALA A 79 -0.28 5.66 -10.43
C ALA A 79 0.59 6.90 -10.13
N LEU A 80 0.99 7.11 -8.87
CA LEU A 80 1.82 8.23 -8.46
C LEU A 80 3.21 8.21 -9.13
N PHE A 81 3.77 7.02 -9.33
CA PHE A 81 5.11 6.84 -9.91
C PHE A 81 5.08 6.46 -11.39
N LEU A 82 4.08 5.71 -11.84
CA LEU A 82 4.04 5.10 -13.18
C LEU A 82 2.86 5.58 -14.04
N GLY A 83 1.95 6.37 -13.49
CA GLY A 83 0.71 6.76 -14.16
C GLY A 83 0.92 7.57 -15.44
N PRO A 84 0.01 7.47 -16.42
CA PRO A 84 0.18 8.01 -17.78
C PRO A 84 0.01 9.53 -17.89
N ARG A 85 -0.07 10.23 -16.76
CA ARG A 85 -0.15 11.70 -16.68
C ARG A 85 1.08 12.31 -16.02
N ARG A 86 1.96 11.48 -15.45
CA ARG A 86 3.23 11.90 -14.88
C ARG A 86 4.26 12.08 -16.00
N ALA A 87 5.17 13.04 -15.84
CA ALA A 87 6.39 13.09 -16.63
C ALA A 87 7.21 11.81 -16.44
N GLY A 88 7.62 11.16 -17.54
CA GLY A 88 8.29 9.86 -17.50
C GLY A 88 7.40 8.68 -17.08
N GLY A 89 6.08 8.87 -17.08
CA GLY A 89 5.11 7.80 -16.82
C GLY A 89 4.90 6.86 -18.00
N MET A 90 4.22 5.74 -17.75
CA MET A 90 3.91 4.73 -18.76
C MET A 90 2.87 5.19 -19.77
N LYS A 91 2.77 4.50 -20.91
CA LYS A 91 1.62 4.71 -21.80
C LYS A 91 0.35 4.19 -21.13
N LYS A 92 -0.80 4.79 -21.47
CA LYS A 92 -2.10 4.43 -20.87
C LYS A 92 -2.40 2.92 -20.90
N LYS A 93 -2.15 2.24 -22.02
CA LYS A 93 -2.42 0.80 -22.15
C LYS A 93 -1.48 -0.07 -21.30
N GLU A 94 -0.21 0.31 -21.20
CA GLU A 94 0.79 -0.38 -20.36
C GLU A 94 0.42 -0.25 -18.88
N PHE A 95 0.09 0.98 -18.44
CA PHE A 95 -0.35 1.22 -17.07
C PHE A 95 -1.65 0.46 -16.72
N GLN A 96 -2.61 0.39 -17.65
CA GLN A 96 -3.84 -0.40 -17.44
C GLN A 96 -3.56 -1.90 -17.28
N ALA A 97 -2.58 -2.44 -18.00
CA ALA A 97 -2.15 -3.82 -17.83
C ALA A 97 -1.49 -4.05 -16.46
N LEU A 98 -0.64 -3.12 -16.02
CA LEU A 98 0.01 -3.16 -14.69
C LEU A 98 -1.01 -3.08 -13.55
N ALA A 99 -1.99 -2.18 -13.65
CA ALA A 99 -3.10 -2.08 -12.69
C ALA A 99 -3.89 -3.39 -12.62
N LYS A 100 -4.23 -3.97 -13.77
CA LYS A 100 -4.88 -5.29 -13.80
C LYS A 100 -4.02 -6.37 -13.12
N GLU A 101 -2.72 -6.34 -13.32
CA GLU A 101 -1.80 -7.28 -12.68
C GLU A 101 -1.77 -7.11 -11.15
N ALA A 102 -1.76 -5.87 -10.64
CA ALA A 102 -1.88 -5.59 -9.21
C ALA A 102 -3.18 -6.18 -8.63
N HIS A 103 -4.31 -5.93 -9.29
CA HIS A 103 -5.60 -6.53 -8.96
C HIS A 103 -5.54 -8.07 -8.93
N ASP A 104 -4.97 -8.69 -9.97
CA ASP A 104 -4.95 -10.14 -10.10
C ASP A 104 -4.01 -10.81 -9.08
N ARG A 105 -2.83 -10.22 -8.82
CA ARG A 105 -1.93 -10.68 -7.74
C ARG A 105 -2.60 -10.58 -6.37
N PHE A 106 -3.33 -9.48 -6.12
CA PHE A 106 -4.07 -9.31 -4.86
C PHE A 106 -5.19 -10.34 -4.74
N LYS A 107 -5.98 -10.53 -5.79
CA LYS A 107 -7.05 -11.53 -5.84
C LYS A 107 -6.51 -12.95 -5.69
N ALA A 108 -5.37 -13.27 -6.31
CA ALA A 108 -4.74 -14.58 -6.17
C ALA A 108 -4.34 -14.86 -4.71
N ARG A 109 -3.79 -13.85 -4.01
CA ARG A 109 -3.38 -13.97 -2.61
C ARG A 109 -4.55 -14.03 -1.63
N PHE A 110 -5.59 -13.24 -1.86
CA PHE A 110 -6.70 -13.06 -0.90
C PHE A 110 -8.06 -13.60 -1.37
N ALA A 111 -8.06 -14.36 -2.47
CA ALA A 111 -9.20 -14.94 -3.19
C ALA A 111 -10.19 -13.94 -3.84
N VAL A 112 -10.43 -12.79 -3.24
CA VAL A 112 -11.38 -11.77 -3.72
C VAL A 112 -10.85 -10.36 -3.44
N THR A 113 -11.40 -9.37 -4.12
CA THR A 113 -11.05 -7.94 -3.93
C THR A 113 -12.14 -7.13 -3.24
N CYS A 114 -13.36 -7.67 -3.14
CA CYS A 114 -14.49 -7.05 -2.45
C CYS A 114 -14.30 -7.11 -0.92
N CYS A 115 -14.15 -5.95 -0.29
CA CYS A 115 -13.92 -5.77 1.13
C CYS A 115 -15.00 -6.42 2.00
N ARG A 116 -16.29 -6.28 1.67
CA ARG A 116 -17.37 -6.95 2.42
C ARG A 116 -17.17 -8.46 2.45
N THR A 117 -16.75 -9.04 1.32
CA THR A 117 -16.50 -10.48 1.23
C THR A 117 -15.25 -10.87 2.01
N LEU A 118 -14.18 -10.07 1.94
CA LEU A 118 -12.97 -10.27 2.74
C LEU A 118 -13.27 -10.23 4.25
N ILE A 119 -14.00 -9.21 4.70
CA ILE A 119 -14.38 -9.04 6.11
C ILE A 119 -15.28 -10.19 6.57
N LYS A 120 -16.26 -10.61 5.76
CA LYS A 120 -17.10 -11.78 6.06
C LYS A 120 -16.24 -13.04 6.23
N ARG A 121 -15.31 -13.31 5.31
CA ARG A 121 -14.41 -14.46 5.40
C ARG A 121 -13.52 -14.40 6.64
N ARG A 122 -13.02 -13.21 7.01
CA ARG A 122 -12.28 -12.99 8.25
C ARG A 122 -13.12 -13.31 9.48
N GLN A 123 -14.37 -12.84 9.53
CA GLN A 123 -15.30 -13.12 10.64
C GLN A 123 -15.59 -14.62 10.79
N GLU A 124 -15.54 -15.37 9.68
CA GLU A 124 -15.63 -16.83 9.67
C GLU A 124 -14.30 -17.55 9.95
N ASN A 125 -13.23 -16.84 10.33
CA ASN A 125 -11.86 -17.36 10.53
C ASN A 125 -11.25 -18.04 9.28
N LYS A 126 -11.63 -17.59 8.07
CA LYS A 126 -11.20 -18.14 6.77
C LYS A 126 -10.51 -17.10 5.86
N GLY A 127 -10.09 -15.97 6.41
CA GLY A 127 -9.56 -14.85 5.63
C GLY A 127 -8.65 -13.93 6.42
N ALA A 128 -7.89 -13.12 5.68
CA ALA A 128 -6.93 -12.17 6.20
C ALA A 128 -7.59 -11.02 6.98
N SER A 129 -6.89 -10.53 8.00
CA SER A 129 -7.16 -9.27 8.69
C SER A 129 -6.90 -8.05 7.82
N CYS A 130 -7.45 -6.89 8.19
CA CYS A 130 -7.14 -5.63 7.49
C CYS A 130 -5.65 -5.28 7.53
N GLN A 131 -4.94 -5.69 8.58
CA GLN A 131 -3.49 -5.50 8.67
C GLN A 131 -2.77 -6.38 7.64
N GLU A 132 -3.10 -7.66 7.54
CA GLU A 132 -2.51 -8.58 6.55
C GLU A 132 -2.85 -8.17 5.11
N LEU A 133 -4.06 -7.66 4.87
CA LEU A 133 -4.44 -7.07 3.60
C LEU A 133 -3.56 -5.85 3.28
N THR A 134 -3.36 -4.95 4.25
CA THR A 134 -2.46 -3.78 4.15
C THR A 134 -1.04 -4.19 3.77
N ILE A 135 -0.49 -5.19 4.48
CA ILE A 135 0.85 -5.76 4.20
C ILE A 135 0.92 -6.26 2.77
N GLY A 136 -0.04 -7.11 2.36
CA GLY A 136 -0.01 -7.70 1.03
C GLY A 136 -0.20 -6.70 -0.11
N GLY A 137 -1.05 -5.68 0.06
CA GLY A 137 -1.21 -4.63 -0.95
C GLY A 137 0.04 -3.79 -1.12
N ALA A 138 0.72 -3.44 -0.01
CA ALA A 138 2.01 -2.74 -0.07
C ALA A 138 3.09 -3.60 -0.74
N GLU A 139 3.23 -4.87 -0.36
CA GLU A 139 4.17 -5.81 -0.98
C GLU A 139 3.96 -5.92 -2.50
N ILE A 140 2.71 -6.09 -2.93
CA ILE A 140 2.37 -6.22 -4.35
C ILE A 140 2.70 -4.92 -5.11
N ALA A 141 2.32 -3.77 -4.56
CA ALA A 141 2.59 -2.48 -5.19
C ALA A 141 4.09 -2.20 -5.30
N THR A 142 4.84 -2.43 -4.23
CA THR A 142 6.30 -2.24 -4.21
C THR A 142 7.00 -3.18 -5.18
N ALA A 143 6.63 -4.46 -5.22
CA ALA A 143 7.22 -5.41 -6.15
C ALA A 143 6.99 -4.97 -7.61
N LEU A 144 5.74 -4.63 -7.96
CA LEU A 144 5.40 -4.15 -9.31
C LEU A 144 6.10 -2.84 -9.64
N LEU A 145 6.22 -1.91 -8.70
CA LEU A 145 6.94 -0.66 -8.89
C LEU A 145 8.41 -0.90 -9.24
N LEU A 146 9.09 -1.75 -8.46
CA LEU A 146 10.51 -2.05 -8.67
C LEU A 146 10.77 -2.95 -9.88
N GLU A 147 9.84 -3.84 -10.24
CA GLU A 147 9.90 -4.61 -11.48
C GLU A 147 9.91 -3.68 -12.70
N GLN A 148 9.17 -2.57 -12.64
CA GLN A 148 9.04 -1.60 -13.73
C GLN A 148 10.10 -0.49 -13.69
N ARG A 149 10.58 -0.13 -12.50
CA ARG A 149 11.60 0.91 -12.25
C ARG A 149 12.65 0.39 -11.25
N PRO A 150 13.54 -0.53 -11.67
CA PRO A 150 14.52 -1.12 -10.77
C PRO A 150 15.44 -0.12 -10.10
N GLU A 151 15.69 1.03 -10.73
CA GLU A 151 16.53 2.10 -10.19
C GLU A 151 15.95 2.77 -8.93
N LEU A 152 14.66 2.57 -8.64
CA LEU A 152 14.06 3.04 -7.40
C LEU A 152 14.49 2.19 -6.18
N ALA A 153 15.06 1.00 -6.39
CA ALA A 153 15.61 0.20 -5.30
C ALA A 153 16.83 0.88 -4.65
N GLU A 154 17.58 1.69 -5.41
CA GLU A 154 18.73 2.45 -4.90
C GLU A 154 18.31 3.73 -4.17
N GLN A 155 17.09 4.22 -4.44
CA GLN A 155 16.55 5.47 -3.90
C GLN A 155 15.55 5.25 -2.76
N VAL A 156 15.19 4.00 -2.48
CA VAL A 156 14.23 3.68 -1.44
C VAL A 156 14.79 4.03 -0.06
N ASP A 157 13.98 4.68 0.78
CA ASP A 157 14.33 4.97 2.15
C ASP A 157 14.22 3.70 3.02
N LEU A 158 15.30 2.93 3.08
CA LEU A 158 15.36 1.69 3.86
C LEU A 158 15.25 1.92 5.37
N ASP A 159 15.65 3.09 5.87
CA ASP A 159 15.56 3.39 7.30
C ASP A 159 14.11 3.65 7.68
N PHE A 160 13.37 4.40 6.86
CA PHE A 160 11.92 4.54 6.98
C PHE A 160 11.20 3.19 6.89
N LEU A 161 11.59 2.31 5.96
CA LEU A 161 10.98 0.98 5.85
C LEU A 161 11.25 0.08 7.08
N ARG A 162 12.38 0.27 7.77
CA ARG A 162 12.75 -0.49 8.97
C ARG A 162 12.15 0.09 10.25
N GLU A 163 11.70 1.34 10.24
CA GLU A 163 11.12 1.98 11.41
C GLU A 163 9.90 1.21 11.95
N ARG A 164 9.82 1.07 13.28
CA ARG A 164 8.70 0.45 13.97
C ARG A 164 8.18 1.39 15.04
N GLU A 165 7.01 1.96 14.80
CA GLU A 165 6.35 2.85 15.74
C GLU A 165 5.60 2.05 16.81
N SER A 166 5.67 2.52 18.06
CA SER A 166 4.87 1.96 19.14
C SER A 166 3.46 2.57 19.13
N LYS A 167 2.45 1.75 19.46
CA LYS A 167 1.06 2.21 19.58
C LYS A 167 0.90 3.36 20.59
N VAL A 168 1.69 3.33 21.67
CA VAL A 168 1.71 4.37 22.71
C VAL A 168 2.21 5.70 22.14
N ALA A 169 3.32 5.69 21.39
CA ALA A 169 3.83 6.90 20.76
C ALA A 169 2.86 7.46 19.70
N GLY A 170 2.21 6.58 18.92
CA GLY A 170 1.22 6.97 17.92
C GLY A 170 -0.05 7.58 18.53
N LEU A 171 -0.49 7.10 19.70
CA LEU A 171 -1.61 7.67 20.44
C LEU A 171 -1.27 9.07 20.98
N VAL A 172 -0.05 9.25 21.51
CA VAL A 172 0.42 10.54 22.03
C VAL A 172 0.49 11.59 20.92
N LYS A 173 1.02 11.25 19.72
CA LYS A 173 1.05 12.19 18.58
C LYS A 173 -0.35 12.68 18.19
N ARG A 174 -1.32 11.75 18.09
CA ARG A 174 -2.72 12.08 17.77
C ARG A 174 -3.38 13.00 18.81
N LEU A 175 -3.12 12.78 20.10
CA LEU A 175 -3.66 13.64 21.17
C LEU A 175 -3.02 15.04 21.18
N LEU A 176 -1.79 15.16 20.68
CA LEU A 176 -1.06 16.44 20.61
C LEU A 176 -1.36 17.24 19.32
N GLY A 177 -2.30 16.79 18.48
CA GLY A 177 -2.77 17.55 17.32
C GLY A 177 -1.72 17.78 16.23
N ARG A 178 -0.76 16.86 16.09
CA ARG A 178 0.21 16.83 14.99
C ARG A 178 0.21 15.46 14.31
#